data_AF-A0A6I6SC97-F1
#
_entry.id   AF-A0A6I6SC97-F1
#
_cell.length_a   1.000
_cell.length_b   1.000
_cell.length_c   1.000
_cell.angle_alpha   90.00
_cell.angle_beta   90.00
_cell.angle_gamma   90.00
#
_symmetry.space_group_name_H-M   'P 1'
#
loop_
_entity.id
_entity.type
_entity.pdbx_description
1 polymer ?
#
loop_
_entity_poly.entity_id
_entity_poly.type
_entity_poly.pdbx_seq_one_letter_code
_entity_poly.pdbx_strand_id
1 'polypeptide(L)'
;MHFVCLECRAAYKKTAGSREVDRCPQCRGELIDAGADLAVPKRRDTAGWRALEAVLRAGLTFHGGCCGTGPGYRPRTPREVRDRLVLAARTGMPVAAALAVADPTLIDRHGAAARPRGGAGTSRQDTGSPSSS
;
A
#
# COMPACT_ATOMS: atom_id res chain seq x y z
N MET A 1 4.89 7.46 -12.20
CA MET A 1 4.20 6.52 -11.29
C MET A 1 4.60 5.10 -11.66
N HIS A 2 4.83 4.25 -10.66
CA HIS A 2 5.16 2.84 -10.84
C HIS A 2 3.92 1.98 -10.64
N PHE A 3 3.59 1.18 -11.64
CA PHE A 3 2.51 0.19 -11.60
C PHE A 3 3.11 -1.19 -11.43
N VAL A 4 2.62 -1.97 -10.48
CA VAL A 4 3.21 -3.28 -10.15
C VAL A 4 2.23 -4.43 -10.36
N CYS A 5 2.75 -5.51 -10.93
CA CYS A 5 2.09 -6.81 -10.93
C CYS A 5 2.81 -7.71 -9.92
N LEU A 6 2.10 -8.10 -8.86
CA LEU A 6 2.67 -8.93 -7.79
C LEU A 6 2.90 -10.38 -8.27
N GLU A 7 2.00 -10.92 -9.08
CA GLU A 7 2.11 -12.26 -9.66
C GLU A 7 3.34 -12.38 -10.57
N CYS A 8 3.50 -11.47 -11.52
CA CYS A 8 4.64 -11.48 -12.44
C CYS A 8 5.93 -10.92 -11.84
N ARG A 9 5.86 -10.29 -10.65
CA ARG A 9 6.97 -9.57 -10.01
C ARG A 9 7.61 -8.57 -10.98
N ALA A 10 6.77 -7.76 -11.59
CA ALA A 10 7.14 -6.79 -12.61
C ALA A 10 6.59 -5.41 -12.26
N ALA A 11 7.33 -4.37 -12.62
CA ALA A 11 6.89 -2.98 -12.50
C ALA A 11 6.98 -2.27 -13.84
N TYR A 12 6.02 -1.39 -14.10
CA TYR A 12 5.88 -0.62 -15.32
C TYR A 12 5.82 0.86 -14.96
N LYS A 13 6.57 1.70 -15.66
CA LYS A 13 6.54 3.15 -15.46
C LYS A 13 5.42 3.73 -16.31
N LYS A 14 4.57 4.54 -15.70
CA LYS A 14 3.51 5.29 -16.38
C LYS A 14 3.72 6.79 -16.20
N THR A 15 3.51 7.53 -17.28
CA THR A 15 3.48 9.00 -17.29
C THR A 15 2.03 9.48 -17.13
N ALA A 16 1.84 10.66 -16.54
CA ALA A 16 0.52 11.27 -16.46
C ALA A 16 -0.03 11.46 -17.87
N GLY A 17 -1.23 10.91 -18.15
CA GLY A 17 -1.88 10.98 -19.46
C GLY A 17 -1.80 9.74 -20.33
N SER A 18 -1.00 8.71 -20.00
CA SER A 18 -1.03 7.47 -20.77
C SER A 18 -2.22 6.59 -20.39
N ARG A 19 -2.93 6.05 -21.39
CA ARG A 19 -4.06 5.10 -21.23
C ARG A 19 -3.62 3.64 -21.23
N GLU A 20 -2.31 3.39 -21.23
CA GLU A 20 -1.79 2.23 -21.95
C GLU A 20 -1.73 0.93 -21.15
N VAL A 21 -1.90 0.96 -19.82
CA VAL A 21 -1.75 -0.27 -19.02
C VAL A 21 -2.63 -0.27 -17.78
N ASP A 22 -3.87 -0.71 -17.92
CA ASP A 22 -4.75 -1.04 -16.77
C ASP A 22 -4.50 -2.48 -16.26
N ARG A 23 -3.82 -3.31 -17.07
CA ARG A 23 -3.56 -4.73 -16.79
C ARG A 23 -2.15 -5.13 -17.17
N CYS A 24 -1.59 -6.10 -16.45
CA CYS A 24 -0.26 -6.61 -16.72
C CYS A 24 -0.15 -7.15 -18.16
N PRO A 25 0.80 -6.68 -18.99
CA PRO A 25 0.98 -7.20 -20.35
C PRO A 25 1.38 -8.68 -20.42
N GLN A 26 1.83 -9.27 -19.32
CA GLN A 26 2.29 -10.68 -19.27
C GLN A 26 1.17 -11.62 -18.85
N CYS A 27 0.53 -11.38 -17.70
CA CYS A 27 -0.52 -12.27 -17.17
C CYS A 27 -1.94 -11.72 -17.30
N ARG A 28 -2.11 -10.48 -17.79
CA ARG A 28 -3.39 -9.74 -17.83
C ARG A 28 -4.05 -9.53 -16.46
N GLY A 29 -3.30 -9.74 -15.38
CA GLY A 29 -3.73 -9.47 -14.01
C GLY A 29 -3.76 -7.98 -13.69
N GLU A 30 -4.24 -7.67 -12.48
CA GLU A 30 -4.32 -6.31 -11.95
C GLU A 30 -2.93 -5.67 -11.83
N LEU A 31 -2.87 -4.38 -12.14
CA LEU A 31 -1.73 -3.52 -11.86
C LEU A 31 -2.07 -2.53 -10.75
N ILE A 32 -1.29 -2.59 -9.68
CA ILE A 32 -1.46 -1.70 -8.54
C ILE A 32 -0.60 -0.46 -8.75
N ASP A 33 -1.18 0.74 -8.63
CA ASP A 33 -0.38 1.97 -8.55
C ASP A 33 0.37 2.00 -7.22
N ALA A 34 1.67 1.79 -7.28
CA ALA A 34 2.55 1.80 -6.12
C ALA A 34 3.15 3.19 -5.85
N GLY A 35 2.95 4.17 -6.73
CA GLY A 35 3.46 5.53 -6.56
C GLY A 35 4.82 5.80 -7.20
N ALA A 36 5.30 7.04 -7.06
CA ALA A 36 6.47 7.54 -7.80
C ALA A 36 7.81 7.19 -7.14
N ASP A 37 7.83 7.03 -5.82
CA ASP A 37 9.06 6.82 -5.03
C ASP A 37 9.32 5.34 -4.75
N LEU A 38 8.60 4.43 -5.42
CA LEU A 38 8.86 3.01 -5.30
C LEU A 38 10.23 2.67 -5.89
N ALA A 39 11.18 2.33 -5.03
CA ALA A 39 12.38 1.62 -5.45
C ALA A 39 12.00 0.15 -5.77
N VAL A 40 11.86 -0.18 -7.06
CA VAL A 40 11.38 -1.50 -7.51
C VAL A 40 12.39 -2.60 -7.14
N PRO A 41 11.98 -3.67 -6.43
CA PRO A 41 12.84 -4.81 -6.17
C PRO A 41 13.28 -5.50 -7.47
N LYS A 42 14.46 -6.12 -7.49
CA LYS A 42 14.87 -6.95 -8.63
C LYS A 42 13.84 -8.06 -8.84
N ARG A 43 13.54 -8.45 -10.09
CA ARG A 43 12.53 -9.50 -10.38
C ARG A 43 12.74 -10.81 -9.60
N ARG A 44 14.01 -11.20 -9.39
CA ARG A 44 14.41 -12.40 -8.64
C ARG A 44 14.40 -12.25 -7.12
N ASP A 45 14.27 -11.03 -6.61
CA ASP A 45 14.28 -10.74 -5.17
C ASP A 45 12.93 -11.07 -4.53
N THR A 46 12.71 -12.36 -4.29
CA THR A 46 11.46 -12.87 -3.72
C THR A 46 11.13 -12.26 -2.37
N ALA A 47 12.16 -11.93 -1.57
CA ALA A 47 12.00 -11.31 -0.27
C ALA A 47 11.48 -9.87 -0.40
N GLY A 48 12.10 -9.07 -1.28
CA GLY A 48 11.65 -7.71 -1.57
C GLY A 48 10.23 -7.66 -2.14
N TRP A 49 9.88 -8.59 -3.04
CA TRP A 49 8.52 -8.69 -3.59
C TRP A 49 7.48 -9.08 -2.54
N ARG A 50 7.79 -10.00 -1.62
CA ARG A 50 6.90 -10.34 -0.50
C ARG A 50 6.69 -9.17 0.45
N ALA A 51 7.73 -8.39 0.72
CA ALA A 51 7.61 -7.20 1.54
C ALA A 51 6.73 -6.13 0.87
N LEU A 52 6.95 -5.89 -0.42
CA LEU A 52 6.16 -4.96 -1.23
C LEU A 52 4.68 -5.37 -1.28
N GLU A 53 4.39 -6.66 -1.48
CA GLU A 53 3.03 -7.19 -1.44
C GLU A 53 2.33 -6.91 -0.11
N ALA A 54 2.99 -7.16 1.02
CA ALA A 54 2.41 -6.89 2.35
C ALA A 54 2.08 -5.40 2.54
N VAL A 55 2.95 -4.50 2.06
CA VAL A 55 2.74 -3.05 2.12
C VAL A 55 1.53 -2.64 1.27
N LEU A 56 1.49 -3.07 0.01
CA LEU A 56 0.43 -2.68 -0.92
C LEU A 56 -0.93 -3.27 -0.51
N ARG A 57 -0.97 -4.52 -0.05
CA ARG A 57 -2.21 -5.14 0.46
C ARG A 57 -2.73 -4.49 1.73
N ALA A 58 -1.86 -3.86 2.52
CA ALA A 58 -2.26 -3.03 3.65
C ALA A 58 -2.76 -1.64 3.25
N GLY A 59 -2.82 -1.32 1.95
CA GLY A 59 -3.27 -0.03 1.42
C GLY A 59 -2.22 1.07 1.46
N LEU A 60 -0.97 0.75 1.81
CA LEU A 60 0.13 1.70 1.78
C LEU A 60 0.74 1.76 0.39
N THR A 61 1.09 2.97 -0.05
CA THR A 61 1.76 3.23 -1.33
C THR A 61 3.03 4.05 -1.12
N PHE A 62 3.78 4.24 -2.21
CA PHE A 62 5.02 5.01 -2.30
C PHE A 62 4.80 6.32 -3.07
N HIS A 63 3.65 6.97 -2.86
CA HIS A 63 3.46 8.34 -3.32
C HIS A 63 4.23 9.28 -2.40
N GLY A 64 5.06 10.14 -2.96
CA GLY A 64 5.62 11.28 -2.26
C GLY A 64 4.52 12.26 -1.88
N GLY A 65 4.70 12.91 -0.73
CA GLY A 65 3.93 14.08 -0.35
C GLY A 65 4.26 15.29 -1.20
N CYS A 66 3.46 16.34 -1.03
CA CYS A 66 3.81 17.67 -1.54
C CYS A 66 5.16 18.09 -0.94
N CYS A 67 5.97 18.83 -1.70
CA CYS A 67 7.29 19.34 -1.29
C CYS A 67 8.43 18.30 -1.19
N GLY A 68 8.37 17.20 -1.94
CA GLY A 68 9.51 16.26 -2.05
C GLY A 68 9.75 15.39 -0.80
N THR A 69 8.80 15.39 0.14
CA THR A 69 8.79 14.43 1.23
C THR A 69 8.40 13.08 0.65
N GLY A 70 9.31 12.10 0.64
CA GLY A 70 9.00 10.75 0.19
C GLY A 70 7.85 10.10 1.01
N PRO A 71 7.45 8.86 0.72
CA PRO A 71 6.29 8.21 1.33
C PRO A 71 6.40 7.92 2.84
N GLY A 72 7.49 8.37 3.49
CA GLY A 72 7.92 7.91 4.78
C GLY A 72 8.50 6.49 4.73
N TYR A 73 8.69 5.88 5.89
CA TYR A 73 9.24 4.53 5.98
C TYR A 73 8.26 3.49 5.43
N ARG A 74 8.79 2.53 4.67
CA ARG A 74 8.08 1.30 4.28
C ARG A 74 9.05 0.12 4.43
N PRO A 75 8.61 -1.01 4.99
CA PRO A 75 9.46 -2.19 5.12
C PRO A 75 9.84 -2.72 3.73
N ARG A 76 11.11 -3.09 3.60
CA ARG A 76 11.72 -3.56 2.35
C ARG A 76 12.04 -5.05 2.42
N THR A 77 11.96 -5.63 3.61
CA THR A 77 12.27 -7.02 3.87
C THR A 77 11.14 -7.74 4.61
N PRO A 78 10.98 -9.06 4.44
CA PRO A 78 10.01 -9.85 5.19
C PRO A 78 10.26 -9.86 6.69
N ARG A 79 11.49 -9.59 7.13
CA ARG A 79 11.80 -9.46 8.56
C ARG A 79 11.14 -8.21 9.12
N GLU A 80 11.35 -7.06 8.49
CA GLU A 80 10.72 -5.81 8.93
C GLU A 80 9.20 -5.92 8.92
N VAL A 81 8.59 -6.51 7.87
CA VAL A 81 7.15 -6.78 7.84
C VAL A 81 6.70 -7.56 9.07
N ARG A 82 7.40 -8.68 9.39
CA ARG A 82 7.08 -9.49 10.57
C ARG A 82 7.17 -8.69 11.86
N ASP A 83 8.22 -7.89 12.04
CA ASP A 83 8.38 -7.06 13.23
C ASP A 83 7.22 -6.07 13.41
N ARG A 84 6.71 -5.48 12.32
CA ARG A 84 5.55 -4.58 12.33
C ARG A 84 4.22 -5.32 12.55
N LEU A 85 4.07 -6.53 12.04
CA LEU A 85 2.89 -7.34 12.32
C LEU A 85 2.84 -7.76 13.80
N VAL A 86 3.99 -8.12 14.37
CA VAL A 86 4.11 -8.42 15.80
C VAL A 86 3.86 -7.18 16.66
N LEU A 87 4.30 -6.00 16.22
CA LEU A 87 3.93 -4.73 16.83
C LEU A 87 2.41 -4.50 16.79
N ALA A 88 1.77 -4.63 15.62
CA ALA A 88 0.32 -4.46 15.47
C ALA A 88 -0.47 -5.38 16.41
N ALA A 89 -0.07 -6.65 16.48
CA ALA A 89 -0.69 -7.63 17.37
C ALA A 89 -0.55 -7.27 18.86
N ARG A 90 0.61 -6.74 19.27
CA ARG A 90 0.88 -6.36 20.67
C ARG A 90 0.18 -5.07 21.09
N THR A 91 0.06 -4.10 20.19
CA THR A 91 -0.47 -2.75 20.51
C THR A 91 -1.92 -2.56 20.10
N GLY A 92 -2.49 -3.47 19.32
CA GLY A 92 -3.80 -3.31 18.69
C GLY A 92 -3.82 -2.26 17.57
N MET A 93 -2.65 -1.79 17.12
CA MET A 93 -2.57 -0.83 16.01
C MET A 93 -3.08 -1.47 14.71
N PRO A 94 -3.75 -0.70 13.83
CA PRO A 94 -4.03 -1.15 12.48
C PRO A 94 -2.74 -1.56 11.75
N VAL A 95 -2.79 -2.67 10.99
CA VAL A 95 -1.62 -3.21 10.28
C VAL A 95 -0.96 -2.16 9.38
N ALA A 96 -1.75 -1.34 8.67
CA ALA A 96 -1.24 -0.25 7.84
C ALA A 96 -0.44 0.78 8.67
N ALA A 97 -0.94 1.15 9.84
CA ALA A 97 -0.25 2.09 10.73
C ALA A 97 1.05 1.48 11.26
N ALA A 98 1.03 0.21 11.68
CA ALA A 98 2.22 -0.47 12.15
C ALA A 98 3.28 -0.60 11.04
N LEU A 99 2.88 -0.97 9.82
CA LEU A 99 3.78 -1.06 8.65
C LEU A 99 4.44 0.27 8.27
N ALA A 100 3.83 1.41 8.61
CA ALA A 100 4.40 2.73 8.37
C ALA A 100 5.42 3.16 9.45
N VAL A 101 5.60 2.38 10.53
CA VAL A 101 6.52 2.76 11.61
C VAL A 101 7.97 2.44 11.24
N ALA A 102 8.82 3.47 11.29
CA ALA A 102 10.26 3.39 11.06
C ALA A 102 11.01 2.61 12.15
N ASP A 103 10.72 2.89 13.42
CA ASP A 103 11.32 2.18 14.56
C ASP A 103 10.22 1.57 15.45
N PRO A 104 9.99 0.24 15.37
CA PRO A 104 8.97 -0.43 16.16
C PRO A 104 9.34 -0.51 17.65
N THR A 105 10.58 -0.22 18.04
CA THR A 105 11.03 -0.22 19.44
C THR A 105 10.72 1.08 20.16
N LEU A 106 10.58 2.20 19.42
CA LEU A 106 10.25 3.50 20.02
C LEU A 106 8.78 3.62 20.44
N ILE A 107 7.88 2.83 19.86
CA ILE A 107 6.44 2.89 20.21
C ILE A 107 6.15 2.28 21.57
N ASP A 108 7.01 1.38 22.05
CA ASP A 108 6.91 0.81 23.40
C ASP A 108 6.96 1.90 24.48
N ARG A 109 7.76 2.96 24.26
CA ARG A 109 7.92 4.09 25.20
C ARG A 109 6.79 5.11 25.18
N HIS A 110 5.96 5.18 24.13
CA HIS A 110 5.03 6.29 23.92
C HIS A 110 3.54 5.95 24.05
N GLY A 111 3.19 4.72 24.44
CA GLY A 111 1.82 4.34 24.77
C GLY A 111 0.87 4.36 23.56
N ALA A 112 0.23 3.22 23.29
CA ALA A 112 -0.76 3.11 22.23
C ALA A 112 -1.95 4.06 22.45
N ALA A 113 -1.92 5.23 21.82
CA ALA A 113 -3.06 6.13 21.71
C ALA A 113 -3.12 6.74 20.30
N ALA A 114 -3.32 5.89 19.29
CA ALA A 114 -3.74 6.33 17.97
C ALA A 114 -4.98 5.53 17.54
N ARG A 115 -6.15 5.96 18.00
CA ARG A 115 -7.42 5.57 17.38
C ARG A 115 -7.39 6.05 15.92
N PRO A 116 -7.67 5.20 14.91
CA PRO A 116 -7.87 5.68 13.56
C PRO A 116 -9.13 6.56 13.52
N ARG A 117 -8.99 7.80 13.04
CA ARG A 117 -10.13 8.64 12.65
C ARG A 117 -10.81 7.97 11.46
N GLY A 118 -12.11 7.74 11.59
CA GLY A 118 -12.94 6.91 10.72
C GLY A 118 -12.87 7.28 9.24
N GLY A 119 -12.92 6.25 8.39
CA GLY A 119 -13.19 6.38 6.97
C GLY A 119 -14.65 6.72 6.73
N ALA A 120 -14.90 7.91 6.18
CA ALA A 120 -16.07 8.23 5.38
C ALA A 120 -15.72 7.91 3.91
N GLY A 121 -16.57 7.34 3.06
CA GLY A 121 -17.92 6.85 3.22
C GLY A 121 -18.22 5.88 2.07
N THR A 122 -19.04 4.87 2.35
CA THR A 122 -19.65 4.05 1.30
C THR A 122 -20.82 4.86 0.73
N SER A 123 -20.69 5.31 -0.51
CA SER A 123 -21.81 5.83 -1.29
C SER A 123 -22.63 4.63 -1.78
N ARG A 124 -23.73 4.32 -1.09
CA ARG A 124 -24.80 3.47 -1.64
C ARG A 124 -25.67 4.38 -2.48
N GLN A 125 -25.69 4.15 -3.79
CA GLN A 125 -26.70 4.74 -4.66
C GLN A 125 -27.82 3.72 -4.75
N ASP A 126 -28.86 3.97 -3.97
CA ASP A 126 -30.11 3.21 -4.00
C ASP A 126 -30.78 3.37 -5.36
N THR A 127 -31.14 2.22 -5.93
CA THR A 127 -31.93 2.09 -7.14
C THR A 127 -33.40 2.25 -6.76
N GLY A 128 -34.07 3.27 -7.30
CA GLY A 128 -35.49 3.50 -7.02
C GLY A 128 -36.15 4.46 -8.02
N SER A 129 -36.74 3.91 -9.08
CA SER A 129 -37.86 4.45 -9.87
C SER A 129 -38.35 3.32 -10.79
N PRO A 130 -39.65 3.21 -11.14
CA PRO A 130 -40.61 4.30 -11.32
C PRO A 130 -42.02 4.05 -10.72
N SER A 131 -42.87 5.07 -10.67
CA SER A 131 -44.34 5.00 -10.86
C SER A 131 -44.97 6.39 -10.71
N SER A 132 -45.67 6.86 -11.75
CA SER A 132 -46.83 7.79 -11.79
C SER A 132 -46.98 8.23 -13.25
N SER A 133 -48.14 8.41 -13.88
CA SER A 133 -49.55 8.06 -13.69
C SER A 133 -50.21 8.31 -15.04
#